data_AF-A0A4Q3N6Y6-F1
#
_entry.id   AF-A0A4Q3N6Y6-F1
#
_cell.length_a   1.000
_cell.length_b   1.000
_cell.length_c   1.000
_cell.angle_alpha   90.00
_cell.angle_beta   90.00
_cell.angle_gamma   90.00
#
_symmetry.space_group_name_H-M   'P 1'
#
loop_
_entity.id
_entity.type
_entity.pdbx_description
1 polymer ?
#
loop_
_entity_poly.entity_id
_entity_poly.type
_entity_poly.pdbx_seq_one_letter_code
_entity_poly.pdbx_strand_id
1 'polypeptide(L)'
;MRSLLYLPHFTATSCIGIGNGETRAALLARRSGLAPCDFDGAPLATWTGAVQGVDALELPAALAPFNCRNNRLAQLALEQDGFAQAVHEAARELGPSRIGV
;
A
#
# COMPACT_ATOMS: atom_id res chain seq x y z
N MET A 1 -12.97 9.60 30.02
CA MET A 1 -12.19 10.36 29.01
C MET A 1 -12.16 9.54 27.74
N ARG A 2 -12.73 10.02 26.61
CA ARG A 2 -12.56 9.35 25.31
C ARG A 2 -11.14 9.66 24.84
N SER A 3 -10.28 8.65 24.78
CA SER A 3 -8.97 8.80 24.14
C SER A 3 -9.21 9.02 22.64
N LEU A 4 -8.64 10.09 22.09
CA LEU A 4 -8.69 10.35 20.65
C LEU A 4 -7.77 9.35 19.94
N LEU A 5 -8.24 8.75 18.85
CA LEU A 5 -7.40 7.95 17.96
C LEU A 5 -6.49 8.90 17.17
N TYR A 6 -5.18 8.73 17.32
CA TYR A 6 -4.17 9.52 16.63
C TYR A 6 -3.46 8.68 15.58
N LEU A 7 -3.31 9.22 14.36
CA LEU A 7 -2.64 8.58 13.23
C LEU A 7 -1.43 9.45 12.82
N PRO A 8 -0.27 9.30 13.50
CA PRO A 8 0.91 10.12 13.26
C PRO A 8 1.56 9.89 11.89
N HIS A 9 1.49 8.66 11.40
CA HIS A 9 2.11 8.22 10.16
C HIS A 9 1.16 7.30 9.42
N PHE A 10 1.06 7.48 8.11
CA PHE A 10 0.34 6.58 7.22
C PHE A 10 0.96 6.63 5.83
N THR A 11 0.70 5.61 5.03
CA THR A 11 1.04 5.50 3.62
C THR A 11 -0.19 5.00 2.87
N ALA A 12 -0.34 5.39 1.62
CA ALA A 12 -1.41 4.93 0.75
C ALA A 12 -0.84 4.54 -0.60
N THR A 13 -1.17 3.33 -1.06
CA THR A 13 -0.82 2.86 -2.40
C THR A 13 -2.08 2.39 -3.10
N SER A 14 -2.32 2.90 -4.30
CA SER A 14 -3.48 2.60 -5.12
C SER A 14 -3.21 2.88 -6.60
N CYS A 15 -4.21 2.68 -7.47
CA CYS A 15 -4.07 2.97 -8.89
C CYS A 15 -3.81 4.44 -9.23
N ILE A 16 -4.02 5.36 -8.27
CA ILE A 16 -3.75 6.80 -8.45
C ILE A 16 -2.40 7.25 -7.88
N GLY A 17 -1.61 6.34 -7.30
CA GLY A 17 -0.28 6.66 -6.80
C GLY A 17 0.29 5.64 -5.83
N ILE A 18 1.62 5.59 -5.79
CA ILE A 18 2.42 4.84 -4.82
C ILE A 18 2.93 5.85 -3.78
N GLY A 19 2.37 5.78 -2.58
CA GLY A 19 2.64 6.71 -1.48
C GLY A 19 1.76 7.97 -1.49
N ASN A 20 1.89 8.75 -0.42
CA ASN A 20 1.05 9.91 -0.13
C ASN A 20 1.26 11.05 -1.13
N GLY A 21 2.50 11.26 -1.59
CA GLY A 21 2.85 12.34 -2.52
C GLY A 21 2.11 12.21 -3.86
N GLU A 22 2.22 11.05 -4.50
CA GLU A 22 1.55 10.76 -5.77
C GLU A 22 0.03 10.73 -5.61
N THR A 23 -0.46 10.07 -4.56
CA THR A 23 -1.90 10.01 -4.23
C THR A 23 -2.47 11.42 -4.09
N ARG A 24 -1.82 12.29 -3.30
CA ARG A 24 -2.23 13.68 -3.13
C ARG A 24 -2.21 14.45 -4.44
N ALA A 25 -1.17 14.29 -5.24
CA ALA A 25 -1.06 14.97 -6.54
C ALA A 25 -2.18 14.55 -7.51
N ALA A 26 -2.53 13.26 -7.55
CA ALA A 26 -3.61 12.75 -8.38
C ALA A 26 -4.98 13.25 -7.92
N LEU A 27 -5.24 13.25 -6.60
CA LEU A 27 -6.49 13.76 -6.03
C LEU A 27 -6.70 15.25 -6.33
N LEU A 28 -5.66 16.08 -6.11
CA LEU A 28 -5.72 17.51 -6.40
C LEU A 28 -5.96 17.81 -7.88
N ALA A 29 -5.34 17.03 -8.75
CA ALA A 29 -5.51 17.15 -10.19
C ALA A 29 -6.76 16.43 -10.73
N ARG A 30 -7.54 15.77 -9.86
CA ARG A 30 -8.71 14.95 -10.23
C ARG A 30 -8.40 13.92 -11.32
N ARG A 31 -7.21 13.32 -11.26
CA ARG A 31 -6.78 12.28 -12.21
C ARG A 31 -7.26 10.91 -11.73
N SER A 32 -7.94 10.19 -12.62
CA SER A 32 -8.31 8.79 -12.39
C SER A 32 -7.11 7.88 -12.64
N GLY A 33 -7.04 6.77 -11.89
CA GLY A 33 -6.11 5.67 -12.10
C GLY A 33 -6.76 4.44 -12.75
N LEU A 34 -8.04 4.57 -13.10
CA LEU A 34 -8.78 3.48 -13.74
C LEU A 34 -8.33 3.29 -15.19
N ALA A 35 -8.14 2.04 -15.58
CA ALA A 35 -7.91 1.62 -16.96
C ALA A 35 -8.99 0.62 -17.38
N PRO A 36 -9.22 0.40 -18.69
CA PRO A 36 -10.05 -0.71 -19.14
C PRO A 36 -9.57 -2.02 -18.53
N CYS A 37 -10.50 -2.85 -18.07
CA CYS A 37 -10.18 -4.14 -17.46
C CYS A 37 -9.49 -5.05 -18.49
N ASP A 38 -8.27 -5.45 -18.19
CA ASP A 38 -7.43 -6.36 -18.98
C ASP A 38 -7.32 -7.75 -18.33
N PHE A 39 -8.14 -8.05 -17.32
CA PHE A 39 -8.12 -9.33 -16.64
C PHE A 39 -8.62 -10.45 -17.57
N ASP A 40 -7.73 -11.37 -17.93
CA ASP A 40 -8.02 -12.48 -18.82
C ASP A 40 -9.26 -13.27 -18.34
N GLY A 41 -10.24 -13.38 -19.23
CA GLY A 41 -11.47 -14.12 -18.97
C GLY A 41 -12.59 -13.31 -18.29
N ALA A 42 -12.42 -12.02 -18.03
CA ALA A 42 -13.52 -11.16 -17.56
C ALA A 42 -14.48 -10.83 -18.73
N PRO A 43 -15.75 -11.30 -18.73
CA PRO A 43 -16.69 -11.06 -19.83
C PRO A 43 -17.32 -9.65 -19.78
N LEU A 44 -16.75 -8.73 -19.00
CA LEU A 44 -17.33 -7.44 -18.67
C LEU A 44 -16.47 -6.32 -19.24
N ALA A 45 -17.07 -5.50 -20.11
CA ALA A 45 -16.51 -4.22 -20.53
C ALA A 45 -16.56 -3.23 -19.35
N THR A 46 -15.56 -3.32 -18.46
CA THR A 46 -15.47 -2.55 -17.23
C THR A 46 -14.10 -1.90 -17.07
N TRP A 47 -13.92 -1.14 -15.99
CA TRP A 47 -12.68 -0.45 -15.64
C TRP A 47 -12.15 -0.97 -14.31
N THR A 48 -10.83 -1.10 -14.19
CA THR A 48 -10.14 -1.55 -12.97
C THR A 48 -9.07 -0.56 -12.53
N GLY A 49 -8.88 -0.47 -11.22
CA GLY A 49 -7.80 0.32 -10.62
C GLY A 49 -6.62 -0.57 -10.25
N ALA A 50 -5.86 -1.02 -11.25
CA ALA A 50 -4.64 -1.78 -11.00
C ALA A 50 -3.51 -0.86 -10.51
N VAL A 51 -2.81 -1.29 -9.46
CA VAL A 51 -1.55 -0.65 -9.04
C VAL A 51 -0.43 -1.16 -9.93
N GLN A 52 0.25 -0.24 -10.61
CA GLN A 52 1.35 -0.56 -11.53
C GLN A 52 2.58 -1.07 -10.76
N GLY A 53 3.31 -2.01 -11.36
CA GLY A 53 4.57 -2.52 -10.83
C GLY A 53 4.46 -3.62 -9.76
N VAL A 54 3.27 -3.86 -9.18
CA VAL A 54 3.08 -4.88 -8.12
C VAL A 54 3.48 -6.28 -8.58
N ASP A 55 3.17 -6.62 -9.83
CA ASP A 55 3.40 -7.97 -10.36
C ASP A 55 4.89 -8.27 -10.60
N ALA A 56 5.73 -7.23 -10.69
CA ALA A 56 7.18 -7.35 -10.82
C ALA A 56 7.92 -7.45 -9.47
N LEU A 57 7.21 -7.29 -8.35
CA LEU A 57 7.79 -7.38 -7.02
C LEU A 57 7.87 -8.83 -6.55
N GLU A 58 8.94 -9.14 -5.85
CA GLU A 58 9.12 -10.40 -5.14
C GLU A 58 9.22 -10.13 -3.64
N LEU A 59 8.55 -10.96 -2.84
CA LEU A 59 8.68 -10.85 -1.39
C LEU A 59 10.07 -11.30 -0.92
N PRO A 60 10.55 -10.82 0.23
CA PRO A 60 11.75 -11.35 0.86
C PRO A 60 11.70 -12.88 0.97
N ALA A 61 12.84 -13.55 0.84
CA ALA A 61 12.90 -15.02 0.77
C ALA A 61 12.19 -15.74 1.93
N ALA A 62 12.25 -15.17 3.14
CA ALA A 62 11.55 -15.70 4.32
C ALA A 62 10.01 -15.70 4.18
N LEU A 63 9.47 -14.85 3.31
CA LEU A 63 8.05 -14.69 3.03
C LEU A 63 7.65 -15.28 1.66
N ALA A 64 8.54 -16.01 0.97
CA ALA A 64 8.24 -16.64 -0.32
C ALA A 64 6.97 -17.51 -0.32
N PRO A 65 6.62 -18.27 0.74
CA PRO A 65 5.35 -19.01 0.79
C PRO A 65 4.10 -18.12 0.71
N PHE A 66 4.23 -16.83 0.97
CA PHE A 66 3.16 -15.84 0.98
C PHE A 66 3.20 -14.91 -0.24
N ASN A 67 3.94 -15.27 -1.29
CA ASN A 67 4.19 -14.43 -2.46
C ASN A 67 2.98 -14.35 -3.41
N CYS A 68 1.90 -13.72 -2.94
CA CYS A 68 0.72 -13.39 -3.72
C CYS A 68 0.66 -11.89 -4.01
N ARG A 69 -0.16 -11.50 -5.00
CA ARG A 69 -0.30 -10.10 -5.41
C ARG A 69 -0.72 -9.16 -4.28
N ASN A 70 -1.60 -9.61 -3.39
CA ASN A 70 -2.01 -8.81 -2.23
C ASN A 70 -0.84 -8.52 -1.28
N ASN A 71 0.01 -9.52 -1.03
CA ASN A 71 1.15 -9.34 -0.13
C ASN A 71 2.27 -8.52 -0.78
N ARG A 72 2.47 -8.66 -2.09
CA ARG A 72 3.36 -7.77 -2.86
C ARG A 72 2.89 -6.32 -2.80
N LEU A 73 1.58 -6.09 -2.91
CA LEU A 73 1.00 -4.75 -2.75
C LEU A 73 1.19 -4.21 -1.33
N ALA A 74 1.01 -5.05 -0.31
CA ALA A 74 1.27 -4.65 1.07
C ALA A 74 2.76 -4.30 1.27
N GLN A 75 3.68 -5.13 0.77
CA GLN A 75 5.12 -4.85 0.81
C GLN A 75 5.46 -3.52 0.13
N LEU A 76 4.95 -3.31 -1.09
CA LEU A 76 5.12 -2.05 -1.82
C LEU A 76 4.70 -0.85 -0.96
N ALA A 77 3.52 -0.93 -0.34
CA ALA A 77 2.97 0.15 0.46
C ALA A 77 3.79 0.43 1.73
N LEU A 78 4.20 -0.63 2.45
CA LEU A 78 4.97 -0.54 3.70
C LEU A 78 6.35 0.12 3.51
N GLU A 79 6.91 0.04 2.30
CA GLU A 79 8.18 0.66 1.93
C GLU A 79 8.06 2.16 1.57
N GLN A 80 6.85 2.71 1.46
CA GLN A 80 6.66 4.12 1.09
C GLN A 80 6.57 5.05 2.31
N ASP A 81 6.76 6.34 2.05
CA ASP A 81 6.53 7.45 2.99
C ASP A 81 7.26 7.33 4.34
N GLY A 82 8.34 6.54 4.39
CA GLY A 82 9.06 6.24 5.64
C GLY A 82 8.26 5.40 6.64
N PHE A 83 7.20 4.71 6.20
CA PHE A 83 6.31 3.98 7.10
C PHE A 83 7.04 2.88 7.88
N ALA A 84 7.86 2.06 7.23
CA ALA A 84 8.68 1.06 7.90
C ALA A 84 9.60 1.66 8.98
N GLN A 85 10.18 2.85 8.73
CA GLN A 85 11.00 3.56 9.71
C GLN A 85 10.17 4.01 10.91
N ALA A 86 9.00 4.61 10.67
CA ALA A 86 8.08 5.03 11.72
C ALA A 86 7.59 3.85 12.59
N VAL A 87 7.35 2.68 11.98
CA VAL A 87 7.02 1.44 12.71
C VAL A 87 8.18 0.99 13.60
N HIS A 88 9.42 1.00 13.11
CA HIS A 88 10.59 0.65 13.91
C HIS A 88 10.80 1.63 15.08
N GLU A 89 10.62 2.93 14.86
CA GLU A 89 10.68 3.95 15.91
C GLU A 89 9.60 3.73 16.97
N ALA A 90 8.35 3.51 16.54
CA ALA A 90 7.25 3.18 17.44
C ALA A 90 7.53 1.89 18.24
N ALA A 91 8.05 0.84 17.61
CA ALA A 91 8.41 -0.41 18.29
C ALA A 91 9.51 -0.22 19.34
N ARG A 92 10.48 0.69 19.10
CA ARG A 92 11.52 1.03 20.09
C ARG A 92 10.96 1.77 21.29
N GLU A 93 10.05 2.73 21.07
CA GLU A 93 9.48 3.55 22.14
C GLU A 93 8.39 2.83 22.95
N LEU A 94 7.55 2.06 22.26
CA LEU A 94 6.36 1.44 22.81
C LEU A 94 6.57 -0.03 23.20
N GLY A 95 7.65 -0.65 22.73
CA GLY A 95 7.94 -2.06 22.87
C GLY A 95 7.37 -2.89 21.70
N PRO A 96 8.15 -3.81 21.13
CA PRO A 96 7.77 -4.52 19.90
C PRO A 96 6.58 -5.46 20.08
N SER A 97 6.34 -5.98 21.30
CA SER A 97 5.18 -6.83 21.60
C SER A 97 3.83 -6.13 21.47
N ARG A 98 3.83 -4.80 21.33
CA ARG A 98 2.62 -3.97 21.17
C ARG A 98 2.38 -3.51 19.73
N ILE A 99 3.24 -3.89 18.79
CA ILE A 99 3.16 -3.48 17.39
C ILE A 99 2.85 -4.72 16.54
N GLY A 100 1.76 -4.69 15.79
CA GLY A 100 1.43 -5.67 14.76
C GLY A 100 1.63 -5.04 13.38
N VAL A 101 2.31 -5.75 12.49
CA VAL A 101 2.57 -5.39 11.10
C VAL A 101 2.15 -6.53 10.21
#